data_AF-A0ABD1LL54-F1
#
_entry.id   AF-A0ABD1LL54-F1
#
_cell.length_a   1.000
_cell.length_b   1.000
_cell.length_c   1.000
_cell.angle_alpha   90.00
_cell.angle_beta   90.00
_cell.angle_gamma   90.00
#
_symmetry.space_group_name_H-M   'P 1'
#
loop_
_entity.id
_entity.type
_entity.pdbx_description
1 polymer ?
#
loop_
_entity_poly.entity_id
_entity_poly.type
_entity_poly.pdbx_seq_one_letter_code
_entity_poly.pdbx_strand_id
1 'polypeptide(L)'
;MPSNYGGFRDRVQKLEIRNAIEALDQLKGLPSRGDVQPGDIPSLMDLGLNPSATMPQDGKVAANASMVGGETEALKRLKRFAAECRAQPPKGSKDGTQSIYGANFSCKISPWLAMGCLSPRTMYNELKNTASRFIFYCLFL
;
A
#
# COMPACT_ATOMS: atom_id res chain seq x y z
N MET A 1 -4.47 3.67 -25.49
CA MET A 1 -3.46 3.40 -24.44
C MET A 1 -2.17 2.95 -25.12
N PRO A 2 -0.97 3.41 -24.73
CA PRO A 2 0.29 2.95 -25.35
C PRO A 2 0.47 1.43 -25.23
N SER A 3 1.10 0.81 -26.22
CA SER A 3 1.25 -0.65 -26.31
C SER A 3 2.36 -1.24 -25.44
N ASN A 4 3.17 -0.38 -24.81
CA ASN A 4 4.21 -0.79 -23.87
C ASN A 4 4.30 0.19 -22.70
N TYR A 5 4.90 -0.27 -21.61
CA TYR A 5 5.06 0.50 -20.38
C TYR A 5 5.88 1.79 -20.59
N GLY A 6 6.94 1.76 -21.39
CA GLY A 6 7.79 2.93 -21.64
C GLY A 6 6.99 4.09 -22.27
N GLY A 7 6.25 3.81 -23.34
CA GLY A 7 5.40 4.79 -24.00
C GLY A 7 4.24 5.28 -23.13
N PHE A 8 3.76 4.46 -22.20
CA PHE A 8 2.79 4.89 -21.18
C PHE A 8 3.43 5.86 -20.19
N ARG A 9 4.54 5.45 -19.55
CA ARG A 9 5.29 6.26 -18.58
C ARG A 9 5.65 7.63 -19.15
N ASP A 10 6.17 7.66 -20.38
CA ASP A 10 6.66 8.89 -20.99
C ASP A 10 5.55 9.93 -21.23
N ARG A 11 4.31 9.47 -21.43
CA ARG A 11 3.13 10.33 -21.56
C ARG A 11 2.64 10.81 -20.20
N VAL A 12 2.57 9.93 -19.20
CA VAL A 12 1.97 10.26 -17.90
C VAL A 12 2.91 11.01 -16.96
N GLN A 13 4.24 10.87 -17.11
CA GLN A 13 5.22 11.55 -16.25
C GLN A 13 5.15 13.08 -16.31
N LYS A 14 4.61 13.63 -17.40
CA LYS A 14 4.45 15.09 -17.61
C LYS A 14 3.14 15.63 -17.06
N LEU A 15 2.25 14.76 -16.62
CA LEU A 15 0.94 15.14 -16.11
C LEU A 15 1.02 15.42 -14.61
N GLU A 16 0.15 16.31 -14.16
CA GLU A 16 0.02 16.56 -12.73
C GLU A 16 -0.75 15.44 -12.05
N ILE A 17 -0.19 14.94 -10.95
CA ILE A 17 -0.87 13.99 -10.08
C ILE A 17 -1.80 14.78 -9.16
N ARG A 18 -3.09 14.44 -9.21
CA ARG A 18 -4.10 15.03 -8.31
C ARG A 18 -3.75 14.74 -6.85
N ASN A 19 -4.02 15.70 -5.99
CA ASN A 19 -3.89 15.52 -4.54
C ASN A 19 -4.78 14.38 -4.03
N ALA A 20 -4.35 13.74 -2.93
CA ALA A 20 -5.21 12.89 -2.13
C ALA A 20 -6.34 13.74 -1.53
N ILE A 21 -7.52 13.12 -1.38
CA ILE A 21 -8.66 13.74 -0.72
C ILE A 21 -8.51 13.45 0.77
N GLU A 22 -8.68 14.46 1.62
CA GLU A 22 -8.63 14.29 3.07
C GLU A 22 -9.84 13.52 3.58
N ALA A 23 -9.64 12.75 4.65
CA ALA A 23 -10.72 12.05 5.30
C ALA A 23 -11.70 13.06 5.91
N LEU A 24 -12.99 12.75 5.85
CA LEU A 24 -14.01 13.56 6.51
C LEU A 24 -13.89 13.37 8.03
N ASP A 25 -13.85 14.47 8.78
CA ASP A 25 -13.85 14.41 10.25
C ASP A 25 -15.16 13.82 10.80
N GLN A 26 -16.26 14.00 10.06
CA GLN A 26 -17.58 13.54 10.43
C GLN A 26 -18.35 13.04 9.21
N LEU A 27 -19.00 11.88 9.37
CA LEU A 27 -19.98 11.36 8.43
C LEU A 27 -21.37 11.47 9.06
N LYS A 28 -22.40 11.75 8.24
CA LYS A 28 -23.77 11.55 8.70
C LYS A 28 -23.94 10.07 9.06
N GLY A 29 -24.47 9.80 10.25
CA GLY A 29 -24.68 8.44 10.73
C GLY A 29 -25.73 7.66 9.93
N LEU A 30 -26.03 6.45 10.39
CA LEU A 30 -27.07 5.60 9.79
C LEU A 30 -28.43 6.32 9.76
N PRO A 31 -29.27 6.07 8.74
CA PRO A 31 -30.58 6.70 8.64
C PRO A 31 -31.44 6.31 9.84
N SER A 32 -31.94 7.31 10.58
CA SER A 32 -32.74 7.13 11.80
C SER A 32 -34.10 6.45 11.58
N ARG A 33 -34.55 6.33 10.33
CA ARG A 33 -35.81 5.68 9.93
C ARG A 33 -35.62 4.28 9.34
N GLY A 34 -34.40 3.80 9.22
CA GLY A 34 -34.13 2.43 8.78
C GLY A 34 -33.87 1.56 10.00
N ASP A 35 -34.68 0.54 10.23
CA ASP A 35 -34.41 -0.54 11.20
C ASP A 35 -33.27 -1.46 10.71
N VAL A 36 -32.16 -0.86 10.29
CA VAL A 36 -30.98 -1.57 9.76
C VAL A 36 -30.03 -1.82 10.92
N GLN A 37 -29.93 -3.09 11.31
CA GLN A 37 -28.91 -3.52 12.26
C GLN A 37 -27.55 -3.59 11.54
N PRO A 38 -26.46 -3.02 12.10
CA PRO A 38 -25.13 -3.03 11.47
C PRO A 38 -24.59 -4.43 11.14
N GLY A 39 -25.05 -5.45 11.86
CA GLY A 39 -24.52 -6.81 11.78
C GLY A 39 -23.14 -6.94 12.44
N ASP A 40 -22.73 -8.17 12.68
CA ASP A 40 -21.41 -8.51 13.17
C ASP A 40 -20.46 -8.81 12.00
N ILE A 41 -19.15 -8.61 12.21
CA ILE A 41 -18.14 -9.01 11.24
C ILE A 41 -18.04 -10.56 11.26
N PRO A 42 -18.19 -11.25 10.12
CA PRO A 42 -18.17 -12.70 10.10
C PRO A 42 -16.78 -13.26 10.42
N SER A 43 -16.74 -14.42 11.04
CA SER A 43 -15.53 -15.23 11.18
C SER A 43 -15.22 -15.96 9.87
N LEU A 44 -14.01 -16.51 9.74
CA LEU A 44 -13.66 -17.36 8.60
C LEU A 44 -14.56 -18.61 8.51
N MET A 45 -14.99 -19.14 9.65
CA MET A 45 -15.88 -20.31 9.70
C MET A 45 -17.27 -19.98 9.17
N ASP A 46 -17.79 -18.78 9.45
CA ASP A 46 -19.09 -18.31 8.92
C ASP A 46 -19.08 -18.20 7.39
N LEU A 47 -17.89 -18.00 6.82
CA LEU A 47 -17.65 -17.98 5.38
C LEU A 47 -17.31 -19.37 4.79
N GLY A 48 -17.34 -20.43 5.59
CA GLY A 48 -16.98 -21.79 5.16
C GLY A 48 -15.49 -22.01 4.90
N LEU A 49 -14.62 -21.15 5.45
CA LEU A 49 -13.17 -21.21 5.28
C LEU A 49 -12.50 -21.81 6.52
N ASN A 50 -11.63 -22.80 6.32
CA ASN A 50 -10.88 -23.44 7.40
C ASN A 50 -9.66 -22.59 7.81
N PRO A 51 -9.60 -22.05 9.04
CA PRO A 51 -8.48 -21.23 9.52
C PRO A 51 -7.15 -21.98 9.57
N SER A 52 -7.19 -23.31 9.64
CA SER A 52 -5.98 -24.14 9.64
C SER A 52 -5.29 -24.19 8.27
N ALA A 53 -5.98 -23.84 7.18
CA ALA A 53 -5.42 -23.84 5.82
C ALA A 53 -4.48 -22.65 5.56
N THR A 54 -4.55 -21.60 6.38
CA THR A 54 -3.65 -20.44 6.34
C THR A 54 -2.29 -20.70 7.01
N MET A 55 -2.11 -21.85 7.67
CA MET A 55 -0.81 -22.25 8.22
C MET A 55 0.05 -22.85 7.10
N PRO A 56 1.25 -22.30 6.84
CA PRO A 56 2.13 -22.87 5.82
C PRO A 56 2.54 -24.30 6.19
N GLN A 57 2.29 -25.24 5.27
CA GLN A 57 2.55 -26.68 5.41
C GLN A 57 4.03 -26.99 5.73
N ASP A 58 4.96 -26.09 5.38
CA ASP A 58 6.41 -26.28 5.52
C ASP A 58 7.03 -25.65 6.79
N GLY A 59 6.22 -25.14 7.74
CA GLY A 59 6.76 -24.48 8.96
C GLY A 59 7.51 -23.15 8.71
N LYS A 60 7.69 -22.76 7.45
CA LYS A 60 8.11 -21.40 7.06
C LYS A 60 6.91 -20.47 7.18
N VAL A 61 6.89 -19.65 8.23
CA VAL A 61 5.99 -18.50 8.35
C VAL A 61 6.05 -17.72 7.03
N ALA A 62 4.95 -17.70 6.28
CA ALA A 62 4.88 -16.92 5.06
C ALA A 62 5.22 -15.47 5.42
N ALA A 63 5.96 -14.74 4.57
CA ALA A 63 6.46 -13.39 4.92
C ALA A 63 5.34 -12.38 5.28
N ASN A 64 4.10 -12.74 4.99
CA ASN A 64 2.84 -12.05 5.21
C ASN A 64 1.94 -12.69 6.30
N ALA A 65 2.31 -13.81 6.90
CA ALA A 65 1.49 -14.51 7.92
C ALA A 65 1.32 -13.71 9.23
N SER A 66 2.03 -12.59 9.40
CA SER A 66 1.87 -11.65 10.51
C SER A 66 1.38 -10.25 10.07
N MET A 67 0.95 -10.08 8.82
CA MET A 67 0.46 -8.77 8.35
C MET A 67 -0.95 -8.49 8.88
N VAL A 68 -1.07 -7.37 9.59
CA VAL A 68 -2.34 -6.85 10.10
C VAL A 68 -3.01 -6.02 9.01
N GLY A 69 -4.27 -6.33 8.68
CA GLY A 69 -5.06 -5.59 7.70
C GLY A 69 -5.51 -4.21 8.19
N GLY A 70 -6.18 -3.46 7.30
CA GLY A 70 -6.81 -2.18 7.63
C GLY A 70 -5.95 -0.93 7.36
N GLU A 71 -6.63 0.21 7.21
CA GLU A 71 -6.02 1.50 6.88
C GLU A 71 -5.00 1.98 7.92
N THR A 72 -5.32 1.83 9.20
CA THR A 72 -4.46 2.27 10.32
C THR A 72 -3.05 1.67 10.23
N GLU A 73 -2.95 0.35 10.02
CA GLU A 73 -1.66 -0.32 9.89
C GLU A 73 -1.00 -0.01 8.53
N ALA A 74 -1.79 0.20 7.47
CA ALA A 74 -1.28 0.64 6.18
C ALA A 74 -0.54 1.98 6.27
N LEU A 75 -1.15 2.98 6.92
CA LEU A 75 -0.57 4.32 7.10
C LEU A 75 0.67 4.28 8.00
N LYS A 76 0.66 3.47 9.06
CA LYS A 76 1.82 3.26 9.93
C LYS A 76 2.98 2.63 9.17
N ARG A 77 2.70 1.62 8.32
CA ARG A 77 3.73 0.99 7.48
C ARG A 77 4.30 1.97 6.46
N LEU A 78 3.45 2.79 5.83
CA LEU A 78 3.86 3.83 4.90
C LEU A 78 4.82 4.84 5.56
N LYS A 79 4.47 5.37 6.74
CA LYS A 79 5.33 6.30 7.50
C LYS A 79 6.67 5.68 7.86
N ARG A 80 6.67 4.43 8.33
CA ARG A 80 7.91 3.69 8.64
C ARG A 80 8.79 3.56 7.40
N PHE A 81 8.21 3.22 6.27
CA PHE A 81 8.94 3.12 5.01
C PHE A 81 9.51 4.47 4.54
N ALA A 82 8.73 5.54 4.64
CA ALA A 82 9.19 6.88 4.32
C ALA A 82 10.39 7.31 5.18
N ALA A 83 10.36 6.96 6.48
CA ALA A 83 11.48 7.18 7.40
C ALA A 83 12.71 6.32 7.04
N GLU A 84 12.52 5.04 6.70
CA GLU A 84 13.57 4.14 6.22
C GLU A 84 14.26 4.71 4.95
N CYS A 85 13.47 5.21 4.00
CA CYS A 85 13.98 5.86 2.77
C CYS A 85 14.80 7.12 3.08
N ARG A 86 14.37 7.92 4.05
CA ARG A 86 15.10 9.14 4.45
C ARG A 86 16.41 8.83 5.17
N ALA A 87 16.46 7.75 5.95
CA ALA A 87 17.63 7.37 6.75
C ALA A 87 18.77 6.74 5.93
N GLN A 88 18.50 6.26 4.72
CA GLN A 88 19.51 5.66 3.84
C GLN A 88 19.85 6.59 2.67
N PRO A 89 20.96 7.35 2.73
CA PRO A 89 21.45 8.06 1.55
C PRO A 89 21.83 7.04 0.45
N PRO A 90 21.71 7.41 -0.84
CA PRO A 90 21.96 6.49 -1.94
C PRO A 90 23.41 6.03 -1.89
N LYS A 91 23.63 4.75 -1.57
CA LYS A 91 24.91 4.11 -1.93
C LYS A 91 24.96 4.10 -3.45
N GLY A 92 25.86 4.90 -4.02
CA GLY A 92 26.16 4.86 -5.45
C GLY A 92 26.69 3.49 -5.82
N SER A 93 25.79 2.57 -6.17
CA SER A 93 26.16 1.35 -6.88
C SER A 93 26.59 1.75 -8.29
N LYS A 94 27.83 1.39 -8.64
CA LYS A 94 28.41 1.61 -9.97
C LYS A 94 27.74 0.78 -11.08
N ASP A 95 26.83 -0.13 -10.73
CA ASP A 95 25.89 -0.73 -11.67
C ASP A 95 24.53 -0.08 -11.48
N GLY A 96 23.96 0.43 -12.58
CA GLY A 96 22.75 1.27 -12.68
C GLY A 96 21.43 0.62 -12.26
N THR A 97 21.46 -0.23 -11.24
CA THR A 97 20.30 -0.91 -10.66
C THR A 97 20.09 -0.42 -9.23
N GLN A 98 19.35 0.68 -9.07
CA GLN A 98 18.83 1.13 -7.78
C GLN A 98 17.65 0.23 -7.36
N SER A 99 17.93 -1.03 -7.02
CA SER A 99 16.91 -2.06 -6.71
C SER A 99 16.98 -2.58 -5.27
N ILE A 100 17.36 -1.74 -4.31
CA ILE A 100 17.35 -2.15 -2.89
C ILE A 100 15.96 -2.05 -2.24
N TYR A 101 15.09 -1.21 -2.80
CA TYR A 101 13.77 -0.96 -2.23
C TYR A 101 12.62 -1.64 -3.00
N GLY A 102 12.67 -1.74 -4.33
CA GLY A 102 11.53 -2.17 -5.18
C GLY A 102 10.88 -3.49 -4.76
N ALA A 103 11.63 -4.59 -4.72
CA ALA A 103 11.05 -5.91 -4.45
C ALA A 103 10.60 -6.09 -3.00
N ASN A 104 11.42 -5.70 -2.01
CA ASN A 104 11.09 -5.90 -0.59
C ASN A 104 10.00 -4.95 -0.09
N PHE A 105 9.85 -3.78 -0.71
CA PHE A 105 8.80 -2.82 -0.39
C PHE A 105 7.48 -3.16 -1.08
N SER A 106 7.50 -3.39 -2.40
CA SER A 106 6.31 -3.71 -3.20
C SER A 106 5.58 -4.93 -2.62
N CYS A 107 6.34 -5.98 -2.25
CA CYS A 107 5.77 -7.17 -1.62
C CYS A 107 5.14 -6.92 -0.25
N LYS A 108 5.56 -5.87 0.49
CA LYS A 108 5.07 -5.60 1.84
C LYS A 108 3.98 -4.53 1.91
N ILE A 109 3.78 -3.72 0.89
CA ILE A 109 2.72 -2.68 0.87
C ILE A 109 1.54 -3.07 -0.04
N SER A 110 1.78 -3.96 -1.02
CA SER A 110 0.77 -4.38 -2.00
C SER A 110 -0.54 -4.89 -1.43
N PRO A 111 -0.61 -5.61 -0.28
CA PRO A 111 -1.91 -6.06 0.24
C PRO A 111 -2.85 -4.90 0.58
N TRP A 112 -2.34 -3.81 1.16
CA TRP A 112 -3.17 -2.64 1.49
C TRP A 112 -3.55 -1.82 0.25
N LEU A 113 -2.69 -1.77 -0.77
CA LEU A 113 -3.04 -1.15 -2.06
C LEU A 113 -4.13 -1.96 -2.78
N ALA A 114 -4.02 -3.29 -2.77
CA ALA A 114 -4.99 -4.19 -3.40
C ALA A 114 -6.37 -4.12 -2.73
N MET A 115 -6.41 -4.01 -1.40
CA MET A 115 -7.66 -3.91 -0.63
C MET A 115 -8.21 -2.48 -0.53
N GLY A 116 -7.52 -1.47 -1.09
CA GLY A 116 -7.93 -0.06 -0.99
C GLY A 116 -7.74 0.57 0.41
N CYS A 117 -7.14 -0.15 1.36
CA CYS A 117 -6.75 0.39 2.66
C CYS A 117 -5.67 1.47 2.54
N LEU A 118 -4.96 1.53 1.41
CA LEU A 118 -4.04 2.60 1.07
C LEU A 118 -4.31 3.11 -0.35
N SER A 119 -4.40 4.43 -0.50
CA SER A 119 -4.52 5.08 -1.81
C SER A 119 -3.15 5.32 -2.44
N PRO A 120 -2.96 5.04 -3.75
CA PRO A 120 -1.74 5.40 -4.47
C PRO A 120 -1.41 6.90 -4.40
N ARG A 121 -2.43 7.77 -4.34
CA ARG A 121 -2.23 9.22 -4.21
C ARG A 121 -1.71 9.60 -2.83
N THR A 122 -2.23 8.99 -1.77
CA THR A 122 -1.76 9.20 -0.38
C THR A 122 -0.31 8.75 -0.24
N MET A 123 0.00 7.57 -0.77
CA MET A 123 1.35 7.03 -0.82
C MET A 123 2.30 7.95 -1.59
N TYR A 124 1.91 8.42 -2.78
CA TYR A 124 2.70 9.37 -3.56
C TYR A 124 2.97 10.67 -2.80
N ASN A 125 1.93 11.26 -2.20
CA ASN A 125 2.05 12.52 -1.45
C ASN A 125 3.02 12.38 -0.26
N GLU A 126 2.89 11.31 0.53
CA GLU A 126 3.75 11.06 1.69
C GLU A 126 5.21 10.92 1.27
N LEU A 127 5.49 10.15 0.22
CA LEU A 127 6.84 9.91 -0.27
C LEU A 127 7.47 11.14 -0.92
N LYS A 128 6.67 11.93 -1.66
CA LYS A 128 7.11 13.20 -2.23
C LYS A 128 7.51 14.19 -1.14
N ASN A 129 6.78 14.24 -0.03
CA ASN A 129 7.03 15.18 1.06
C ASN A 129 8.22 14.75 1.92
N THR A 130 8.42 13.46 2.14
CA THR A 130 9.48 12.93 3.02
C THR A 130 10.83 12.75 2.35
N ALA A 131 10.86 12.48 1.04
CA ALA A 131 12.10 12.23 0.31
C ALA A 131 12.31 13.24 -0.82
N SER A 132 13.17 14.22 -0.55
CA SER A 132 13.67 15.11 -1.60
C SER A 132 14.47 14.30 -2.64
N ARG A 133 13.90 14.19 -3.85
CA ARG A 133 14.51 13.86 -5.16
C ARG A 133 14.60 12.43 -5.71
N PHE A 134 14.40 11.32 -4.98
CA PHE A 134 14.81 10.00 -5.56
C PHE A 134 13.85 8.79 -5.49
N ILE A 135 12.56 8.94 -5.17
CA ILE A 135 11.68 7.76 -4.95
C ILE A 135 10.95 7.23 -6.21
N PHE A 136 11.09 7.84 -7.39
CA PHE A 136 10.28 7.44 -8.55
C PHE A 136 10.51 6.00 -9.07
N TYR A 137 11.61 5.35 -8.69
CA TYR A 137 11.91 3.97 -9.10
C TYR A 137 11.40 2.89 -8.12
N CYS A 138 10.88 3.25 -6.95
CA CYS A 138 10.44 2.27 -5.95
C CYS A 138 9.02 1.73 -6.16
N LEU A 139 8.16 2.41 -6.94
CA LEU A 139 6.73 2.10 -7.00
C LEU A 139 6.29 1.25 -8.21
N PHE A 140 7.14 1.05 -9.22
CA PHE A 140 6.71 0.51 -10.52
C PHE A 140 7.72 -0.46 -11.15
N LEU A 141 8.31 -1.34 -10.34
CA LEU A 141 8.98 -2.56 -10.78
C LEU A 141 8.24 -3.77 -10.20
#